data_AF-A0A497L9V3-F1
#
_entry.id   AF-A0A497L9V3-F1
#
_cell.length_a   1.000
_cell.length_b   1.000
_cell.length_c   1.000
_cell.angle_alpha   90.00
_cell.angle_beta   90.00
_cell.angle_gamma   90.00
#
_symmetry.space_group_name_H-M   'P 1'
#
loop_
_entity.id
_entity.type
_entity.pdbx_description
1 polymer ?
#
loop_
_entity_poly.entity_id
_entity_poly.type
_entity_poly.pdbx_seq_one_letter_code
_entity_poly.pdbx_strand_id
1 'polypeptide(L)'
;MIILFAYYTEYAPTLHDIGIWDNRTSQRAVIFRDGQAYDVYWRTVDTDAPIQFLDQNGEIFPLKPGNTWMVLMSMISSAVQTEDVWDFNFYLQ
;
A
#
# COMPACT_ATOMS: atom_id res chain seq x y z
N MET A 1 4.21 7.34 7.23
CA MET A 1 2.89 6.70 7.02
C MET A 1 2.90 6.03 5.66
N ILE A 2 2.21 4.92 5.48
CA ILE A 2 2.14 4.19 4.22
C ILE A 2 0.68 3.98 3.87
N ILE A 3 0.31 4.29 2.64
CA ILE A 3 -0.97 3.90 2.05
C ILE A 3 -0.70 2.77 1.08
N LEU A 4 -1.31 1.62 1.30
CA LEU A 4 -1.00 0.39 0.58
C LEU A 4 -2.27 -0.11 -0.11
N PHE A 5 -2.23 -0.21 -1.44
CA PHE A 5 -3.37 -0.67 -2.23
C PHE A 5 -3.30 -2.18 -2.37
N ALA A 6 -4.35 -2.87 -1.92
CA ALA A 6 -4.47 -4.33 -1.87
C ALA A 6 -5.81 -4.80 -2.45
N TYR A 7 -5.86 -6.04 -2.94
CA TYR A 7 -7.13 -6.65 -3.30
C TYR A 7 -7.94 -6.98 -2.05
N TYR A 8 -9.20 -6.57 -2.05
CA TYR A 8 -10.18 -6.93 -1.03
C TYR A 8 -11.20 -7.88 -1.65
N THR A 9 -11.52 -8.97 -0.94
CA THR A 9 -12.59 -9.89 -1.31
C THR A 9 -13.66 -9.87 -0.22
N GLU A 10 -14.88 -9.47 -0.56
CA GLU A 10 -16.04 -9.59 0.33
C GLU A 10 -16.67 -10.97 0.19
N TYR A 11 -16.72 -11.73 1.29
CA TYR A 11 -17.46 -12.99 1.36
C TYR A 11 -18.85 -12.80 1.99
N ALA A 12 -18.98 -11.80 2.86
CA ALA A 12 -20.23 -11.34 3.46
C ALA A 12 -20.04 -9.90 4.01
N PRO A 13 -21.12 -9.16 4.35
CA PRO A 13 -21.02 -7.76 4.77
C PRO A 13 -20.14 -7.46 6.00
N THR A 14 -19.72 -8.48 6.74
CA THR A 14 -18.80 -8.35 7.88
C THR A 14 -17.57 -9.24 7.76
N LEU A 15 -17.44 -10.01 6.66
CA LEU A 15 -16.33 -10.94 6.41
C LEU A 15 -15.62 -10.55 5.11
N HIS A 16 -14.45 -9.97 5.29
CA HIS A 16 -13.61 -9.49 4.20
C HIS A 16 -12.23 -10.11 4.33
N ASP A 17 -11.63 -10.42 3.20
CA ASP A 17 -10.25 -10.85 3.11
C ASP A 17 -9.43 -9.80 2.35
N ILE A 18 -8.16 -9.67 2.74
CA ILE A 18 -7.22 -8.72 2.17
C ILE A 18 -6.02 -9.51 1.67
N GLY A 19 -5.81 -9.51 0.36
CA GLY A 19 -4.75 -10.26 -0.30
C GLY A 19 -3.37 -9.65 -0.04
N ILE A 20 -2.76 -9.98 1.11
CA ILE A 20 -1.39 -9.54 1.46
C ILE A 20 -0.34 -10.51 0.90
N TRP A 21 -0.56 -11.82 1.02
CA TRP A 21 0.41 -12.84 0.62
C TRP A 21 0.47 -13.10 -0.88
N ASP A 22 -0.63 -12.85 -1.59
CA ASP A 22 -0.75 -13.16 -3.02
C ASP A 22 -0.15 -12.07 -3.94
N ASN A 23 0.41 -11.01 -3.35
CA ASN A 23 1.04 -9.93 -4.09
C ASN A 23 2.52 -10.21 -4.41
N ARG A 24 2.78 -11.19 -5.29
CA ARG A 24 4.15 -11.59 -5.67
C ARG A 24 4.77 -10.74 -6.78
N THR A 25 3.95 -10.08 -7.59
CA THR A 25 4.41 -9.24 -8.70
C THR A 25 4.76 -7.85 -8.19
N SER A 26 3.75 -7.08 -7.79
CA SER A 26 3.85 -5.76 -7.15
C SER A 26 2.50 -5.06 -7.20
N GLN A 27 2.13 -4.31 -6.17
CA GLN A 27 0.98 -3.40 -6.16
C GLN A 27 1.42 -2.02 -5.70
N ARG A 28 0.62 -0.99 -5.98
CA ARG A 28 0.97 0.39 -5.66
C ARG A 28 0.93 0.66 -4.15
N ALA A 29 1.82 1.50 -3.67
CA ALA A 29 1.74 2.13 -2.37
C ALA A 29 2.24 3.58 -2.43
N VAL A 30 1.81 4.41 -1.47
CA VAL A 30 2.31 5.78 -1.30
C VAL A 30 2.94 5.88 0.09
N ILE A 31 4.22 6.22 0.15
CA ILE A 31 4.94 6.40 1.41
C ILE A 31 5.14 7.89 1.68
N PHE A 32 4.64 8.34 2.83
CA PHE A 32 4.86 9.70 3.34
C PHE A 32 6.05 9.69 4.31
N ARG A 33 7.12 10.39 3.92
CA ARG A 33 8.37 10.49 4.67
C ARG A 33 9.06 11.83 4.37
N ASP A 34 9.59 12.48 5.40
CA ASP A 34 10.38 13.72 5.27
C ASP A 34 9.67 14.87 4.53
N GLY A 35 8.35 14.96 4.69
CA GLY A 35 7.52 15.96 3.99
C GLY A 35 7.29 15.66 2.51
N GLN A 36 7.69 14.48 2.03
CA GLN A 36 7.50 14.04 0.65
C GLN A 36 6.58 12.81 0.59
N ALA A 37 5.84 12.70 -0.52
CA ALA A 37 5.09 11.52 -0.88
C ALA A 37 5.83 10.76 -1.99
N TYR A 38 6.12 9.49 -1.76
CA TYR A 38 6.79 8.62 -2.73
C TYR A 38 5.80 7.61 -3.27
N ASP A 39 5.55 7.65 -4.57
CA ASP A 39 4.84 6.58 -5.28
C ASP A 39 5.81 5.40 -5.44
N VAL A 40 5.46 4.27 -4.83
CA VAL A 40 6.29 3.08 -4.74
C VAL A 40 5.45 1.85 -5.05
N TYR A 41 6.12 0.73 -5.21
CA TYR A 41 5.49 -0.58 -5.26
C TYR A 41 5.70 -1.32 -3.96
N TRP A 42 4.78 -2.20 -3.60
CA TRP A 42 4.94 -3.17 -2.53
C TRP A 42 4.71 -4.58 -3.06
N ARG A 43 5.38 -5.56 -2.46
CA ARG A 43 5.17 -6.99 -2.74
C ARG A 43 5.47 -7.83 -1.50
N THR A 44 4.97 -9.06 -1.52
CA THR A 44 5.27 -10.10 -0.53
C THR A 44 5.82 -11.30 -1.29
N VAL A 45 7.13 -11.52 -1.22
CA VAL A 45 7.82 -12.51 -2.07
C VAL A 45 7.52 -13.94 -1.63
N ASP A 46 7.29 -14.13 -0.33
CA ASP A 46 6.95 -15.39 0.31
C ASP A 46 6.03 -15.12 1.52
N THR A 47 5.23 -16.09 1.95
CA THR A 47 4.33 -15.95 3.11
C THR A 47 5.07 -15.71 4.41
N ASP A 48 6.33 -16.19 4.48
CA ASP A 48 7.20 -16.06 5.64
C ASP A 48 8.17 -14.85 5.53
N ALA A 49 8.01 -14.05 4.47
CA ALA A 49 8.83 -12.86 4.24
C ALA A 49 8.07 -11.57 4.54
N PRO A 50 8.75 -10.53 5.03
CA PRO A 50 8.11 -9.22 5.23
C PRO A 50 7.74 -8.58 3.88
N ILE A 51 6.79 -7.64 3.93
CA ILE A 51 6.48 -6.75 2.80
C ILE A 51 7.75 -6.00 2.39
N GLN A 52 8.04 -6.00 1.10
CA GLN A 52 9.10 -5.21 0.49
C GLN A 52 8.49 -4.00 -0.21
N PHE A 53 9.09 -2.84 -0.04
CA PHE A 53 8.80 -1.66 -0.84
C PHE A 53 9.87 -1.48 -1.90
N LEU A 54 9.47 -1.13 -3.12
CA LEU A 54 10.33 -0.95 -4.27
C LEU A 54 10.09 0.43 -4.88
N ASP A 55 11.14 1.12 -5.28
CA ASP A 55 11.02 2.35 -6.05
C ASP A 55 10.60 2.07 -7.50
N GLN A 56 10.54 3.13 -8.32
CA GLN A 56 10.17 3.03 -9.73
C GLN A 56 11.21 2.26 -10.59
N ASN A 57 12.43 2.08 -10.09
CA ASN A 57 13.48 1.29 -10.74
C ASN A 57 13.47 -0.18 -10.30
N GLY A 58 12.60 -0.54 -9.34
CA GLY A 58 12.56 -1.89 -8.75
C GLY A 58 13.60 -2.11 -7.66
N GLU A 59 14.27 -1.06 -7.17
CA GLU A 59 15.22 -1.14 -6.07
C GLU A 59 14.48 -1.06 -4.73
N ILE A 60 15.04 -1.69 -3.68
CA ILE A 60 14.44 -1.65 -2.33
C ILE A 60 14.33 -0.20 -1.85
N PHE A 61 13.12 0.22 -1.50
CA PHE A 61 12.84 1.50 -0.87
C PHE A 61 12.86 1.34 0.67
N PRO A 62 13.92 1.78 1.36
CA PRO A 62 14.06 1.53 2.79
C PRO A 62 13.11 2.43 3.61
N LEU A 63 12.57 1.87 4.69
CA LEU A 63 11.88 2.65 5.72
C LEU A 63 12.88 3.26 6.71
N LYS A 64 12.52 4.40 7.31
CA LYS A 64 13.29 4.97 8.40
C LYS A 64 13.08 4.16 9.69
N PRO A 65 14.08 4.10 10.58
CA PRO A 65 13.91 3.53 11.91
C PRO A 65 12.77 4.22 12.68
N GLY A 66 11.99 3.44 13.41
CA GLY A 66 10.88 3.91 14.23
C GLY A 66 9.52 3.36 13.79
N ASN A 67 8.46 3.99 14.28
CA ASN A 67 7.11 3.51 14.04
C ASN A 67 6.61 3.92 12.65
N THR A 68 6.00 2.96 11.97
CA THR A 68 5.33 3.17 10.70
C THR A 68 3.88 2.72 10.82
N TRP A 69 2.96 3.62 10.49
CA TRP A 69 1.54 3.31 10.35
C TRP A 69 1.23 3.00 8.89
N MET A 70 0.51 1.91 8.65
CA MET A 70 0.04 1.52 7.32
C MET A 70 -1.49 1.56 7.28
N VAL A 71 -2.03 2.09 6.19
CA VAL A 71 -3.46 2.02 5.86
C VAL A 71 -3.59 1.13 4.64
N LEU A 72 -4.37 0.07 4.78
CA LEU A 72 -4.69 -0.85 3.68
C LEU A 72 -5.94 -0.30 2.98
N MET A 73 -5.83 -0.06 1.68
CA MET A 73 -6.91 0.41 0.84
C MET A 73 -7.24 -0.63 -0.21
N SER A 74 -8.52 -0.73 -0.59
CA SER A 74 -8.89 -1.55 -1.75
C SER A 74 -8.30 -0.97 -3.04
N MET A 75 -7.99 -1.81 -4.02
CA MET A 75 -7.51 -1.40 -5.35
C MET A 75 -8.43 -0.40 -6.06
N ILE A 76 -9.72 -0.36 -5.72
CA ILE A 76 -10.68 0.59 -6.31
C ILE A 76 -10.77 1.92 -5.55
N SER A 77 -10.05 2.05 -4.43
CA SER A 77 -10.02 3.27 -3.64
C SER A 77 -9.36 4.42 -4.40
N SER A 78 -9.83 5.66 -4.20
CA SER A 78 -9.24 6.82 -4.87
C SER A 78 -8.09 7.41 -4.06
N ALA A 79 -7.11 7.94 -4.78
CA ALA A 79 -5.96 8.65 -4.25
C ALA A 79 -5.63 9.81 -5.18
N VAL A 80 -6.01 11.01 -4.77
CA VAL A 80 -5.88 12.24 -5.56
C VAL A 80 -4.92 13.17 -4.86
N GLN A 81 -3.96 13.70 -5.60
CA GLN A 81 -3.07 14.75 -5.14
C GLN A 81 -3.49 16.08 -5.78
N THR A 82 -3.78 17.08 -4.94
CA THR A 82 -4.00 18.46 -5.36
C THR A 82 -2.95 19.33 -4.67
N GLU A 83 -2.01 19.85 -5.46
CA GLU A 83 -0.82 20.54 -4.93
C GLU A 83 -0.07 19.65 -3.93
N ASP A 84 0.05 20.06 -2.67
CA ASP A 84 0.72 19.32 -1.59
C ASP A 84 -0.26 18.55 -0.70
N VAL A 85 -1.55 18.52 -1.05
CA VAL A 85 -2.60 17.83 -0.30
C VAL A 85 -2.95 16.51 -0.97
N TRP A 86 -3.03 15.45 -0.16
CA TRP A 86 -3.46 14.13 -0.59
C TRP A 86 -4.82 13.79 0.00
N ASP A 87 -5.75 13.44 -0.87
CA ASP A 87 -7.08 12.94 -0.52
C ASP A 87 -7.18 11.45 -0.86
N PHE A 88 -7.48 10.65 0.16
CA PHE A 88 -7.71 9.21 0.03
C PHE A 88 -9.16 8.89 0.42
N ASN A 89 -9.94 8.34 -0.50
CA ASN A 89 -11.28 7.86 -0.21
C ASN A 89 -11.32 6.34 -0.35
N PHE A 90 -11.71 5.69 0.73
CA PHE A 90 -11.81 4.24 0.78
C PHE A 90 -13.13 3.77 0.17
N TYR A 91 -13.03 2.80 -0.74
CA TYR A 91 -14.17 2.12 -1.34
C TYR A 91 -13.99 0.60 -1.22
N LEU A 92 -15.10 -0.11 -1.05
CA LEU A 92 -15.19 -1.57 -1.17
C LEU A 92 -16.17 -1.92 -2.28
N GLN A 93 -15.90 -3.03 -2.96
CA GLN A 93 -16.78 -3.59 -3.99
C GLN A 93 -17.72 -4.61 -3.35
#